data_AF-A0AAW5EGY5-F1
#
_entry.id   AF-A0AAW5EGY5-F1
#
_cell.length_a   1.000
_cell.length_b   1.000
_cell.length_c   1.000
_cell.angle_alpha   90.00
_cell.angle_beta   90.00
_cell.angle_gamma   90.00
#
_symmetry.space_group_name_H-M   'P 1'
#
loop_
_entity.id
_entity.type
_entity.pdbx_description
1 polymer ?
#
loop_
_entity_poly.entity_id
_entity_poly.type
_entity_poly.pdbx_seq_one_letter_code
_entity_poly.pdbx_strand_id
1 'polypeptide(L)'
;FKQIIGRGTRVYEGKDFFTIIDFVGATKLFYDPKWDGEQVKDEDKEDKSEIWGKQNKKESDKTKETESKKAITVHLKGTKLKVLDINTSYLGSNGKPLSTKEFLEFLIGKLAEYYDDEVKLREIWSKQETRLNFLKTLEKDGVDENALKDLGEIFDKKDCDIYDVLAHLSFNAEIKTRQERVLQVEKSEFLKRFQKEKALKFIEFLLGRYQQYGIKDFDRSLAPLIELSSLGNVKEIVSEFGGVENLKQSVDDLQREIYLN
;
A
#
# COMPACT_ATOMS: atom_id res chain seq x y z
N PHE A 1 -20.55 -25.93 14.02
CA PHE A 1 -21.11 -24.67 13.46
C PHE A 1 -21.75 -23.79 14.54
N LYS A 2 -22.81 -24.21 15.23
CA LYS A 2 -23.51 -23.40 16.25
C LYS A 2 -22.65 -22.91 17.42
N GLN A 3 -21.60 -23.66 17.81
CA GLN A 3 -20.60 -23.18 18.79
C GLN A 3 -19.77 -21.98 18.29
N ILE A 4 -19.55 -21.87 16.97
CA ILE A 4 -18.85 -20.73 16.34
C ILE A 4 -19.78 -19.51 16.38
N ILE A 5 -21.04 -19.69 15.97
CA ILE A 5 -22.08 -18.64 16.01
C ILE A 5 -22.31 -18.12 17.44
N GLY A 6 -22.32 -19.02 18.42
CA GLY A 6 -22.49 -18.67 19.85
C GLY A 6 -21.39 -17.78 20.43
N ARG A 7 -20.24 -17.62 19.76
CA ARG A 7 -19.23 -16.62 20.16
C ARG A 7 -19.68 -15.20 19.82
N GLY A 8 -20.45 -15.04 18.75
CA GLY A 8 -20.99 -13.76 18.26
C GLY A 8 -22.27 -13.32 18.94
N THR A 9 -23.04 -14.22 19.55
CA THR A 9 -24.35 -13.93 20.17
C THR A 9 -24.28 -13.26 21.55
N ARG A 10 -23.08 -12.98 22.09
CA ARG A 10 -22.93 -12.26 23.37
C ARG A 10 -23.39 -10.81 23.23
N VAL A 11 -24.23 -10.37 24.16
CA VAL A 11 -24.82 -9.02 24.23
C VAL A 11 -24.00 -8.13 25.18
N TYR A 12 -23.83 -6.86 24.81
CA TYR A 12 -23.29 -5.79 25.65
C TYR A 12 -23.89 -4.45 25.21
N GLU A 13 -23.85 -3.42 26.05
CA GLU A 13 -24.40 -2.10 25.71
C GLU A 13 -23.70 -1.50 24.49
N GLY A 14 -24.49 -1.13 23.48
CA GLY A 14 -24.00 -0.58 22.20
C GLY A 14 -23.79 -1.62 21.09
N LYS A 15 -24.18 -2.89 21.28
CA LYS A 15 -24.18 -3.91 20.23
C LYS A 15 -25.56 -4.51 20.01
N ASP A 16 -26.16 -4.16 18.88
CA ASP A 16 -27.51 -4.61 18.51
C ASP A 16 -27.50 -5.81 17.54
N PHE A 17 -26.41 -6.02 16.80
CA PHE A 17 -26.28 -7.13 15.85
C PHE A 17 -24.83 -7.61 15.69
N PHE A 18 -24.66 -8.71 14.94
CA PHE A 18 -23.37 -9.19 14.47
C PHE A 18 -23.55 -9.87 13.12
N THR A 19 -22.51 -9.85 12.28
CA THR A 19 -22.58 -10.38 10.92
C THR A 19 -21.80 -11.69 10.82
N ILE A 20 -22.37 -12.70 10.17
CA ILE A 20 -21.71 -13.95 9.84
C ILE A 20 -21.32 -13.88 8.36
N ILE A 21 -20.02 -13.87 8.07
CA ILE A 21 -19.51 -13.93 6.70
C ILE A 21 -19.06 -15.36 6.43
N ASP A 22 -19.69 -16.01 5.44
CA ASP A 22 -19.46 -17.41 5.11
C ASP A 22 -18.90 -17.55 3.69
N PHE A 23 -17.60 -17.86 3.61
CA PHE A 23 -16.85 -17.99 2.36
C PHE A 23 -16.99 -19.37 1.72
N VAL A 24 -17.45 -20.37 2.47
CA VAL A 24 -17.50 -21.79 2.03
C VAL A 24 -18.92 -22.31 1.85
N GLY A 25 -19.93 -21.50 2.19
CA GLY A 25 -21.35 -21.87 2.10
C GLY A 25 -21.80 -22.84 3.21
N ALA A 26 -21.07 -22.92 4.32
CA ALA A 26 -21.42 -23.80 5.45
C ALA A 26 -22.74 -23.40 6.14
N THR A 27 -23.10 -22.12 6.14
CA THR A 27 -24.36 -21.60 6.69
C THR A 27 -25.58 -22.33 6.14
N LYS A 28 -25.59 -22.64 4.83
CA LYS A 28 -26.68 -23.39 4.16
C LYS A 28 -26.80 -24.83 4.66
N LEU A 29 -25.67 -25.45 5.03
CA LEU A 29 -25.62 -26.85 5.49
C LEU A 29 -26.07 -27.01 6.95
N PHE A 30 -26.00 -25.94 7.74
CA PHE A 30 -26.27 -25.97 9.18
C PHE A 30 -27.41 -25.03 9.61
N TYR A 31 -28.16 -24.49 8.65
CA TYR A 31 -29.34 -23.66 8.91
C TYR A 31 -30.45 -24.50 9.50
N ASP A 32 -30.91 -24.13 10.70
CA ASP A 32 -31.99 -24.77 11.41
C ASP A 32 -33.04 -23.71 11.81
N PRO A 33 -34.16 -23.60 11.07
CA PRO A 33 -35.20 -22.60 11.32
C PRO A 33 -35.76 -22.62 12.74
N LYS A 34 -35.80 -23.79 13.39
CA LYS A 34 -36.34 -23.90 14.76
C LYS A 34 -35.40 -23.35 15.82
N TRP A 35 -34.09 -23.26 15.51
CA TRP A 35 -33.06 -22.78 16.44
C TRP A 35 -32.55 -21.39 16.07
N ASP A 36 -32.35 -21.10 14.78
CA ASP A 36 -31.73 -19.86 14.26
C ASP A 36 -32.75 -18.73 14.04
N GLY A 37 -34.05 -19.03 14.02
CA GLY A 37 -35.11 -18.05 13.77
C GLY A 37 -35.28 -17.66 12.28
N GLU A 38 -36.18 -16.70 12.03
CA GLU A 38 -36.43 -16.18 10.69
C GLU A 38 -35.23 -15.39 10.17
N GLN A 39 -34.80 -15.68 8.95
CA GLN A 39 -33.78 -14.88 8.27
C GLN A 39 -34.37 -13.52 7.96
N VAL A 40 -33.75 -12.45 8.47
CA VAL A 40 -34.04 -11.10 8.01
C VAL A 40 -33.57 -11.05 6.56
N LYS A 41 -34.51 -10.93 5.62
CA LYS A 41 -34.20 -10.74 4.21
C LYS A 41 -33.73 -9.30 4.03
N ASP A 42 -32.49 -9.11 3.64
CA ASP A 42 -32.05 -7.84 3.07
C ASP A 42 -32.79 -7.65 1.74
N GLU A 43 -33.63 -6.62 1.63
CA GLU A 43 -34.50 -6.38 0.46
C GLU A 43 -33.73 -6.06 -0.85
N ASP A 44 -32.39 -5.96 -0.81
CA ASP A 44 -31.56 -5.51 -1.94
C ASP A 44 -30.78 -6.62 -2.69
N LYS A 45 -31.19 -7.89 -2.62
CA LYS A 45 -30.56 -8.94 -3.45
C LYS A 45 -31.58 -9.83 -4.15
N GLU A 46 -31.92 -9.44 -5.38
CA GLU A 46 -32.58 -10.32 -6.34
C GLU A 46 -31.73 -11.56 -6.62
N ASP A 47 -32.41 -12.69 -6.49
CA ASP A 47 -31.95 -14.05 -6.60
C ASP A 47 -31.57 -14.39 -8.06
N LYS A 48 -30.29 -14.73 -8.30
CA LYS A 48 -29.87 -15.44 -9.52
C LYS A 48 -29.13 -16.72 -9.15
N SER A 49 -29.73 -17.52 -8.27
CA SER A 49 -29.32 -18.87 -7.92
C SER A 49 -29.86 -19.97 -8.85
N GLU A 50 -29.94 -19.74 -10.16
CA GLU A 50 -30.48 -20.75 -11.10
C GLU A 50 -29.65 -20.96 -12.38
N ILE A 51 -28.33 -21.20 -12.29
CA ILE A 51 -27.62 -21.88 -13.38
C ILE A 51 -26.45 -22.71 -12.83
N TRP A 52 -26.69 -23.82 -12.12
CA TRP A 52 -25.71 -24.93 -12.14
C TRP A 52 -26.31 -26.27 -11.68
N GLY A 53 -27.23 -26.80 -12.48
CA GLY A 53 -27.68 -28.19 -12.36
C GLY A 53 -27.06 -29.08 -13.44
N LYS A 54 -26.11 -29.92 -13.03
CA LYS A 54 -25.61 -31.15 -13.69
C LYS A 54 -24.69 -31.00 -14.91
N GLN A 55 -23.40 -31.29 -14.73
CA GLN A 55 -22.83 -32.61 -15.08
C GLN A 55 -21.37 -32.77 -14.58
N ASN A 56 -21.00 -34.03 -14.39
CA ASN A 56 -19.99 -34.56 -13.48
C ASN A 56 -18.57 -34.74 -14.06
N LYS A 57 -17.61 -34.77 -13.13
CA LYS A 57 -16.36 -35.57 -13.06
C LYS A 57 -15.26 -35.36 -14.12
N LYS A 58 -14.11 -34.87 -13.66
CA LYS A 58 -12.93 -35.71 -13.34
C LYS A 58 -11.93 -34.95 -12.45
N GLU A 59 -11.38 -35.68 -11.48
CA GLU A 59 -10.30 -35.27 -10.58
C GLU A 59 -9.02 -34.94 -11.35
N SER A 60 -8.40 -33.83 -10.98
CA SER A 60 -6.93 -33.69 -10.94
C SER A 60 -6.58 -32.49 -10.04
N ASP A 61 -5.75 -32.77 -9.05
CA ASP A 61 -4.95 -31.86 -8.20
C ASP A 61 -5.24 -30.36 -8.29
N LYS A 62 -5.77 -29.79 -7.21
CA LYS A 62 -5.72 -28.34 -6.98
C LYS A 62 -4.90 -28.02 -5.73
N THR A 63 -3.65 -27.66 -6.02
CA THR A 63 -2.94 -26.52 -5.43
C THR A 63 -3.90 -25.47 -4.87
N LYS A 64 -3.57 -24.95 -3.68
CA LYS A 64 -4.24 -23.82 -3.02
C LYS A 64 -4.39 -22.64 -3.98
N GLU A 65 -5.54 -22.54 -4.64
CA GLU A 65 -5.96 -21.35 -5.38
C GLU A 65 -6.30 -20.28 -4.35
N THR A 66 -5.41 -19.31 -4.22
CA THR A 66 -5.71 -17.99 -3.67
C THR A 66 -6.89 -17.44 -4.47
N GLU A 67 -7.99 -17.04 -3.84
CA GLU A 67 -9.09 -16.35 -4.52
C GLU A 67 -8.49 -15.19 -5.33
N SER A 68 -8.45 -15.32 -6.65
CA SER A 68 -7.79 -14.34 -7.51
C SER A 68 -8.59 -13.04 -7.44
N LYS A 69 -8.00 -11.99 -6.88
CA LYS A 69 -8.52 -10.61 -6.96
C LYS A 69 -8.85 -10.31 -8.42
N LYS A 70 -10.07 -9.87 -8.72
CA LYS A 70 -10.52 -9.67 -10.11
C LYS A 70 -9.87 -8.42 -10.67
N ALA A 71 -9.04 -8.57 -11.70
CA ALA A 71 -8.49 -7.42 -12.43
C ALA A 71 -9.60 -6.74 -13.27
N ILE A 72 -9.77 -5.44 -13.09
CA ILE A 72 -10.69 -4.58 -13.85
C ILE A 72 -9.89 -3.48 -14.57
N THR A 73 -10.46 -2.93 -15.65
CA THR A 73 -9.88 -1.75 -16.32
C THR A 73 -10.74 -0.53 -16.00
N VAL A 74 -10.14 0.44 -15.31
CA VAL A 74 -10.79 1.71 -14.98
C VAL A 74 -10.32 2.77 -15.97
N HIS A 75 -11.27 3.54 -16.49
CA HIS A 75 -10.98 4.66 -17.38
C HIS A 75 -11.07 5.95 -16.56
N LEU A 76 -9.94 6.64 -16.39
CA LEU A 76 -9.80 7.86 -15.58
C LEU A 76 -9.19 8.97 -16.43
N LYS A 77 -9.92 10.08 -16.61
CA LYS A 77 -9.46 11.26 -17.39
C LYS A 77 -8.83 10.92 -18.77
N GLY A 78 -9.30 9.85 -19.43
CA GLY A 78 -8.79 9.40 -20.73
C GLY A 78 -7.67 8.35 -20.68
N THR A 79 -7.14 8.05 -19.49
CA THR A 79 -6.15 6.98 -19.26
C THR A 79 -6.85 5.68 -18.86
N LYS A 80 -6.34 4.55 -19.37
CA LYS A 80 -6.82 3.21 -18.98
C LYS A 80 -5.88 2.62 -17.95
N LEU A 81 -6.35 2.45 -16.72
CA LEU A 81 -5.59 1.80 -15.65
C LEU A 81 -6.10 0.38 -15.45
N LYS A 82 -5.18 -0.59 -15.38
CA LYS A 82 -5.50 -1.95 -14.95
C LYS A 82 -5.29 -2.03 -13.45
N VAL A 83 -6.34 -2.40 -12.73
CA VAL A 83 -6.33 -2.46 -11.26
C VAL A 83 -7.05 -3.71 -10.77
N LEU A 84 -6.74 -4.15 -9.57
CA LEU A 84 -7.47 -5.17 -8.85
C LEU A 84 -8.69 -4.53 -8.19
N ASP A 85 -9.85 -5.13 -8.44
CA ASP A 85 -11.07 -4.75 -7.75
C ASP A 85 -11.03 -5.33 -6.33
N ILE A 86 -10.73 -4.46 -5.38
CA ILE A 86 -10.70 -4.81 -3.96
C ILE A 86 -11.84 -4.10 -3.25
N ASN A 87 -12.53 -4.82 -2.36
CA ASN A 87 -13.52 -4.22 -1.46
C ASN A 87 -12.78 -3.28 -0.52
N THR A 88 -12.72 -2.01 -0.87
CA THR A 88 -12.12 -0.99 -0.03
C THR A 88 -13.22 -0.36 0.81
N SER A 89 -13.06 -0.41 2.13
CA SER A 89 -14.00 0.19 3.08
C SER A 89 -13.72 1.69 3.25
N TYR A 90 -13.44 2.42 2.16
CA TYR A 90 -13.24 3.88 2.25
C TYR A 90 -14.59 4.57 2.38
N LEU A 91 -14.89 5.10 3.56
CA LEU A 91 -16.10 5.86 3.78
C LEU A 91 -15.97 7.22 3.07
N GLY A 92 -16.78 7.44 2.03
CA GLY A 92 -16.96 8.76 1.45
C GLY A 92 -17.50 9.75 2.48
N SER A 93 -17.58 11.03 2.12
CA SER A 93 -18.09 12.11 3.00
C SER A 93 -19.52 11.88 3.51
N ASN A 94 -20.25 10.93 2.93
CA ASN A 94 -21.60 10.49 3.28
C ASN A 94 -21.65 9.20 4.13
N GLY A 95 -20.51 8.64 4.53
CA GLY A 95 -20.43 7.39 5.29
C GLY A 95 -20.70 6.12 4.49
N LYS A 96 -20.69 6.17 3.15
CA LYS A 96 -20.80 4.98 2.29
C LYS A 96 -19.41 4.53 1.80
N PRO A 97 -19.14 3.22 1.70
CA PRO A 97 -17.92 2.72 1.06
C PRO A 97 -17.82 3.19 -0.40
N LEU A 98 -16.66 3.69 -0.81
CA LEU A 98 -16.34 3.98 -2.21
C LEU A 98 -15.92 2.70 -2.92
N SER A 99 -16.36 2.53 -4.18
CA SER A 99 -15.79 1.52 -5.06
C SER A 99 -14.33 1.85 -5.41
N THR A 100 -13.58 0.85 -5.90
CA THR A 100 -12.20 1.05 -6.40
C THR A 100 -12.11 2.22 -7.38
N LYS A 101 -13.07 2.33 -8.30
CA LYS A 101 -13.10 3.43 -9.28
C LYS A 101 -13.33 4.79 -8.61
N GLU A 102 -14.34 4.90 -7.75
CA GLU A 102 -14.69 6.17 -7.09
C GLU A 102 -13.56 6.66 -6.17
N PHE A 103 -12.89 5.74 -5.48
CA PHE A 103 -11.71 6.05 -4.68
C PHE A 103 -10.57 6.62 -5.54
N LEU A 104 -10.25 5.98 -6.68
CA LEU A 104 -9.22 6.48 -7.58
C LEU A 104 -9.59 7.84 -8.21
N GLU A 105 -10.85 8.05 -8.57
CA GLU A 105 -11.32 9.35 -9.08
C GLU A 105 -11.20 10.45 -8.02
N PHE A 106 -11.63 10.17 -6.79
CA PHE A 106 -11.48 11.06 -5.65
C PHE A 106 -10.01 11.41 -5.39
N LEU A 107 -9.16 10.39 -5.31
CA LEU A 107 -7.74 10.55 -5.03
C LEU A 107 -7.04 11.37 -6.12
N ILE A 108 -7.29 11.10 -7.40
CA ILE A 108 -6.74 11.91 -8.51
C ILE A 108 -7.20 13.37 -8.39
N GLY A 109 -8.48 13.59 -8.05
CA GLY A 109 -9.01 14.93 -7.81
C GLY A 109 -8.22 15.66 -6.73
N LYS A 110 -7.93 14.97 -5.62
CA LYS A 110 -7.16 15.51 -4.50
C LYS A 110 -5.70 15.73 -4.83
N LEU A 111 -5.03 14.77 -5.47
CA LEU A 111 -3.62 14.86 -5.84
C LEU A 111 -3.33 16.06 -6.75
N ALA A 112 -4.27 16.41 -7.64
CA ALA A 112 -4.18 17.57 -8.51
C ALA A 112 -4.17 18.92 -7.77
N GLU A 113 -4.55 18.97 -6.48
CA GLU A 113 -4.43 20.19 -5.66
C GLU A 113 -2.99 20.41 -5.14
N TYR A 114 -2.13 19.39 -5.20
CA TYR A 114 -0.79 19.41 -4.61
C TYR A 114 0.34 19.55 -5.62
N TYR A 115 0.15 19.04 -6.83
CA TYR A 115 1.16 19.05 -7.87
C TYR A 115 0.52 18.95 -9.26
N ASP A 116 1.19 19.54 -10.25
CA ASP A 116 0.72 19.56 -11.64
C ASP A 116 1.53 18.62 -12.56
N ASP A 117 2.75 18.26 -12.15
CA ASP A 117 3.66 17.41 -12.90
C ASP A 117 4.48 16.47 -12.01
N GLU A 118 5.15 15.50 -12.64
CA GLU A 118 5.96 14.51 -11.93
C GLU A 118 7.18 15.14 -11.26
N VAL A 119 7.72 16.23 -11.82
CA VAL A 119 8.87 16.96 -11.25
C VAL A 119 8.49 17.50 -9.87
N LYS A 120 7.31 18.11 -9.75
CA LYS A 120 6.79 18.64 -8.48
C LYS A 120 6.50 17.53 -7.48
N LEU A 121 5.88 16.43 -7.91
CA LEU A 121 5.69 15.25 -7.05
C LEU A 121 7.03 14.77 -6.50
N ARG A 122 8.05 14.69 -7.36
CA ARG A 122 9.40 14.27 -6.97
C ARG A 122 10.08 15.22 -5.99
N GLU A 123 9.96 16.53 -6.19
CA GLU A 123 10.46 17.53 -5.25
C GLU A 123 9.82 17.39 -3.86
N ILE A 124 8.50 17.17 -3.83
CA ILE A 124 7.74 16.96 -2.59
C ILE A 124 8.18 15.66 -1.93
N TRP A 125 8.32 14.58 -2.70
CA TRP A 125 8.54 13.25 -2.17
C TRP A 125 9.99 12.97 -1.74
N SER A 126 10.97 13.54 -2.44
CA SER A 126 12.38 13.23 -2.24
C SER A 126 12.97 13.84 -0.97
N LYS A 127 12.30 14.81 -0.34
CA LYS A 127 12.72 15.37 0.96
C LYS A 127 11.78 14.89 2.06
N GLN A 128 12.36 14.45 3.16
CA GLN A 128 11.60 13.95 4.32
C GLN A 128 10.56 14.96 4.82
N GLU A 129 10.95 16.22 5.00
CA GLU A 129 10.06 17.25 5.56
C GLU A 129 8.83 17.50 4.67
N THR A 130 9.03 17.70 3.37
CA THR A 130 7.93 17.96 2.43
C THR A 130 7.07 16.72 2.21
N ARG A 131 7.68 15.52 2.20
CA ARG A 131 6.95 14.25 2.11
C ARG A 131 6.04 14.06 3.32
N LEU A 132 6.55 14.25 4.53
CA LEU A 132 5.74 14.14 5.76
C LEU A 132 4.62 15.17 5.81
N ASN A 133 4.87 16.41 5.37
CA ASN A 133 3.84 17.44 5.30
C ASN A 133 2.77 17.10 4.25
N PHE A 134 3.16 16.57 3.10
CA PHE A 134 2.25 16.11 2.07
C PHE A 134 1.36 14.98 2.58
N LEU A 135 1.94 13.95 3.19
CA LEU A 135 1.20 12.83 3.79
C LEU A 135 0.21 13.27 4.86
N LYS A 136 0.62 14.18 5.75
CA LYS A 136 -0.27 14.74 6.78
C LYS A 136 -1.44 15.55 6.20
N THR A 137 -1.24 16.19 5.04
CA THR A 137 -2.30 16.98 4.41
C THR A 137 -3.28 16.06 3.68
N LEU A 138 -2.77 15.04 3.00
CA LEU A 138 -3.59 13.95 2.45
C LEU A 138 -4.45 13.26 3.52
N GLU A 139 -3.89 12.99 4.70
CA GLU A 139 -4.63 12.39 5.81
C GLU A 139 -5.81 13.28 6.25
N LYS A 140 -5.62 14.61 6.33
CA LYS A 140 -6.69 15.56 6.64
C LYS A 140 -7.78 15.60 5.58
N ASP A 141 -7.41 15.32 4.33
CA ASP A 141 -8.34 15.20 3.21
C ASP A 141 -9.02 13.82 3.13
N GLY A 142 -8.77 12.92 4.09
CA GLY A 142 -9.37 11.59 4.15
C GLY A 142 -8.60 10.48 3.44
N VAL A 143 -7.35 10.74 3.03
CA VAL A 143 -6.43 9.76 2.44
C VAL A 143 -5.35 9.42 3.47
N ASP A 144 -5.66 8.49 4.36
CA ASP A 144 -4.77 8.06 5.44
C ASP A 144 -3.71 7.04 4.97
N GLU A 145 -2.89 6.55 5.90
CA GLU A 145 -1.87 5.54 5.56
C GLU A 145 -2.47 4.23 5.03
N ASN A 146 -3.68 3.86 5.46
CA ASN A 146 -4.35 2.66 4.97
C ASN A 146 -4.82 2.86 3.52
N ALA A 147 -5.34 4.05 3.19
CA ALA A 147 -5.61 4.52 1.82
C ALA A 147 -4.41 4.30 0.89
N LEU A 148 -3.23 4.71 1.34
CA LEU A 148 -2.02 4.57 0.55
C LEU A 148 -1.54 3.11 0.45
N LYS A 149 -1.75 2.27 1.47
CA LYS A 149 -1.41 0.84 1.41
C LYS A 149 -2.29 0.09 0.42
N ASP A 150 -3.58 0.37 0.42
CA ASP A 150 -4.52 -0.28 -0.48
C ASP A 150 -4.22 0.08 -1.94
N LEU A 151 -3.70 1.28 -2.24
CA LEU A 151 -3.20 1.59 -3.59
C LEU A 151 -2.15 0.60 -4.08
N GLY A 152 -1.19 0.22 -3.23
CA GLY A 152 -0.22 -0.81 -3.57
C GLY A 152 -0.87 -2.17 -3.87
N GLU A 153 -1.98 -2.48 -3.20
CA GLU A 153 -2.76 -3.68 -3.49
C GLU A 153 -3.60 -3.56 -4.76
N ILE A 154 -4.21 -2.39 -5.00
CA ILE A 154 -5.03 -2.08 -6.19
C ILE A 154 -4.19 -2.26 -7.45
N PHE A 155 -2.92 -1.85 -7.44
CA PHE A 155 -2.06 -2.02 -8.62
C PHE A 155 -1.34 -3.37 -8.68
N ASP A 156 -1.46 -4.22 -7.66
CA ASP A 156 -0.65 -5.43 -7.49
C ASP A 156 0.86 -5.15 -7.48
N LYS A 157 1.27 -4.09 -6.77
CA LYS A 157 2.61 -3.50 -6.78
C LYS A 157 3.18 -3.35 -5.37
N LYS A 158 3.14 -4.43 -4.59
CA LYS A 158 3.59 -4.46 -3.18
C LYS A 158 5.09 -4.20 -3.00
N ASP A 159 5.88 -4.47 -4.03
CA ASP A 159 7.34 -4.28 -4.01
C ASP A 159 7.78 -2.88 -4.48
N CYS A 160 6.83 -2.02 -4.86
CA CYS A 160 7.07 -0.67 -5.34
C CYS A 160 6.94 0.34 -4.20
N ASP A 161 7.59 1.49 -4.31
CA ASP A 161 7.35 2.59 -3.38
C ASP A 161 6.01 3.26 -3.73
N ILE A 162 5.35 3.84 -2.74
CA ILE A 162 4.08 4.54 -2.96
C ILE A 162 4.27 5.74 -3.90
N TYR A 163 5.47 6.33 -3.95
CA TYR A 163 5.84 7.32 -4.97
C TYR A 163 5.50 6.83 -6.40
N ASP A 164 5.94 5.63 -6.75
CA ASP A 164 5.78 5.07 -8.09
C ASP A 164 4.29 4.86 -8.42
N VAL A 165 3.49 4.45 -7.43
CA VAL A 165 2.05 4.29 -7.59
C VAL A 165 1.35 5.64 -7.76
N LEU A 166 1.74 6.66 -7.01
CA LEU A 166 1.21 8.02 -7.17
C LEU A 166 1.59 8.62 -8.52
N ALA A 167 2.84 8.45 -8.97
CA ALA A 167 3.30 8.91 -10.28
C ALA A 167 2.54 8.21 -11.42
N HIS A 168 2.30 6.89 -11.30
CA HIS A 168 1.49 6.16 -12.26
C HIS A 168 0.03 6.63 -12.27
N LEU A 169 -0.56 6.84 -11.09
CA LEU A 169 -1.94 7.29 -10.98
C LEU A 169 -2.15 8.69 -11.58
N SER A 170 -1.24 9.62 -11.29
CA SER A 170 -1.36 11.02 -11.72
C SER A 170 -0.91 11.26 -13.15
N PHE A 171 0.13 10.55 -13.62
CA PHE A 171 0.82 10.86 -14.87
C PHE A 171 0.97 9.66 -15.81
N ASN A 172 0.44 8.48 -15.45
CA ASN A 172 0.63 7.24 -16.20
C ASN A 172 2.11 6.85 -16.39
N ALA A 173 2.96 7.24 -15.43
CA ALA A 173 4.37 6.86 -15.38
C ALA A 173 4.54 5.33 -15.20
N GLU A 174 5.68 4.79 -15.61
CA GLU A 174 6.00 3.38 -15.37
C GLU A 174 6.25 3.13 -13.87
N ILE A 175 5.58 2.14 -13.29
CA ILE A 175 5.78 1.77 -11.89
C ILE A 175 7.08 0.98 -11.76
N LYS A 176 8.05 1.54 -11.03
CA LYS A 176 9.31 0.87 -10.68
C LYS A 176 9.23 0.20 -9.31
N THR A 177 9.84 -0.95 -9.20
CA THR A 177 10.09 -1.63 -7.93
C THR A 177 11.17 -0.91 -7.13
N ARG A 178 11.17 -1.11 -5.81
CA ARG A 178 12.24 -0.59 -4.95
C ARG A 178 13.61 -1.13 -5.35
N GLN A 179 13.69 -2.36 -5.86
CA GLN A 179 14.93 -2.94 -6.38
C GLN A 179 15.42 -2.21 -7.65
N GLU A 180 14.54 -1.92 -8.60
CA GLU A 180 14.91 -1.15 -9.81
C GLU A 180 15.41 0.25 -9.45
N ARG A 181 14.77 0.89 -8.46
CA ARG A 181 15.20 2.17 -7.90
C ARG A 181 16.60 2.09 -7.29
N VAL A 182 16.91 1.03 -6.52
CA VAL A 182 18.28 0.81 -5.99
C VAL A 182 19.29 0.59 -7.11
N LEU A 183 18.99 -0.30 -8.07
CA LEU A 183 19.86 -0.57 -9.21
C LEU A 183 20.16 0.69 -10.04
N GLN A 184 19.21 1.62 -10.10
CA GLN A 184 19.41 2.91 -10.75
C GLN A 184 20.45 3.77 -10.01
N VAL A 185 20.35 3.86 -8.68
CA VAL A 185 21.34 4.59 -7.87
C VAL A 185 22.72 3.94 -7.99
N GLU A 186 22.80 2.61 -7.97
CA GLU A 186 24.08 1.88 -8.12
C GLU A 186 24.74 2.11 -9.48
N LYS A 187 23.95 2.28 -10.55
CA LYS A 187 24.43 2.58 -11.90
C LYS A 187 24.76 4.06 -12.11
N SER A 188 24.33 4.93 -11.22
CA SER A 188 24.58 6.38 -11.31
C SER A 188 26.02 6.72 -10.88
N GLU A 189 26.41 7.98 -11.10
CA GLU A 189 27.68 8.50 -10.57
C GLU A 189 27.62 8.83 -9.07
N PHE A 190 26.44 8.73 -8.43
CA PHE A 190 26.20 9.14 -7.04
C PHE A 190 27.14 8.43 -6.06
N LEU A 191 27.24 7.10 -6.14
CA LEU A 191 28.08 6.33 -5.21
C LEU A 191 29.57 6.65 -5.34
N LYS A 192 30.02 7.08 -6.54
CA LYS A 192 31.43 7.40 -6.80
C LYS A 192 31.91 8.65 -6.06
N ARG A 193 31.00 9.48 -5.53
CA ARG A 193 31.37 10.66 -4.74
C ARG A 193 31.93 10.30 -3.35
N PHE A 194 31.64 9.10 -2.85
CA PHE A 194 32.08 8.65 -1.52
C PHE A 194 33.46 8.00 -1.60
N GLN A 195 34.51 8.76 -1.28
CA GLN A 195 35.89 8.29 -1.33
C GLN A 195 36.27 7.36 -0.18
N LYS A 196 35.59 7.48 0.97
CA LYS A 196 35.86 6.67 2.16
C LYS A 196 35.01 5.41 2.16
N GLU A 197 35.65 4.26 2.31
CA GLU A 197 34.99 2.95 2.24
C GLU A 197 33.84 2.81 3.24
N LYS A 198 34.00 3.30 4.48
CA LYS A 198 32.94 3.25 5.49
C LYS A 198 31.73 4.12 5.13
N ALA A 199 31.95 5.31 4.55
CA ALA A 199 30.86 6.17 4.09
C ALA A 199 30.08 5.52 2.95
N LEU A 200 30.79 4.94 1.97
CA LEU A 200 30.16 4.19 0.87
C LEU A 200 29.33 3.02 1.40
N LYS A 201 29.91 2.17 2.27
CA LYS A 201 29.20 1.04 2.89
C LYS A 201 27.97 1.46 3.67
N PHE A 202 28.00 2.64 4.32
CA PHE A 202 26.84 3.15 5.02
C PHE A 202 25.72 3.58 4.06
N ILE A 203 26.06 4.19 2.93
CA ILE A 203 25.09 4.56 1.89
C ILE A 203 24.49 3.31 1.22
N GLU A 204 25.31 2.30 0.92
CA GLU A 204 24.85 1.00 0.43
C GLU A 204 23.92 0.30 1.43
N PHE A 205 24.25 0.36 2.72
CA PHE A 205 23.37 -0.12 3.78
C PHE A 205 22.02 0.58 3.75
N LEU A 206 21.98 1.91 3.62
CA LEU A 206 20.73 2.67 3.50
C LEU A 206 19.92 2.29 2.26
N LEU A 207 20.57 2.06 1.11
CA LEU A 207 19.90 1.54 -0.10
C LEU A 207 19.24 0.18 0.16
N GLY A 208 19.94 -0.74 0.85
CA GLY A 208 19.37 -2.02 1.25
C GLY A 208 18.17 -1.87 2.19
N ARG A 209 18.23 -0.91 3.13
CA ARG A 209 17.09 -0.56 4.00
C ARG A 209 15.91 -0.05 3.18
N TYR A 210 16.14 0.84 2.21
CA TYR A 210 15.09 1.33 1.31
C TYR A 210 14.46 0.17 0.51
N GLN A 211 15.28 -0.71 -0.07
CA GLN A 211 14.78 -1.85 -0.84
C GLN A 211 13.82 -2.73 -0.02
N GLN A 212 14.18 -3.00 1.24
CA GLN A 212 13.42 -3.91 2.08
C GLN A 212 12.22 -3.24 2.77
N TYR A 213 12.39 -2.02 3.27
CA TYR A 213 11.41 -1.35 4.15
C TYR A 213 10.76 -0.10 3.54
N GLY A 214 11.23 0.35 2.38
CA GLY A 214 10.73 1.53 1.68
C GLY A 214 11.20 2.84 2.30
N ILE A 215 10.76 3.95 1.73
CA ILE A 215 11.26 5.28 2.11
C ILE A 215 10.89 5.68 3.55
N LYS A 216 9.84 5.10 4.13
CA LYS A 216 9.43 5.39 5.52
C LYS A 216 10.50 5.06 6.56
N ASP A 217 11.40 4.12 6.25
CA ASP A 217 12.50 3.80 7.17
C ASP A 217 13.50 4.96 7.31
N PHE A 218 13.54 5.86 6.33
CA PHE A 218 14.39 7.06 6.31
C PHE A 218 13.77 8.19 7.13
N ASP A 219 12.49 8.09 7.50
CA ASP A 219 11.84 9.11 8.33
C ASP A 219 12.29 9.04 9.81
N ARG A 220 13.14 8.07 10.14
CA ARG A 220 13.71 7.85 11.47
C ARG A 220 14.98 8.68 11.70
N SER A 221 15.35 8.82 12.97
CA SER A 221 16.67 9.32 13.34
C SER A 221 17.79 8.48 12.69
N LEU A 222 18.89 9.13 12.29
CA LEU A 222 20.06 8.44 11.75
C LEU A 222 20.80 7.58 12.79
N ALA A 223 20.70 7.90 14.08
CA ALA A 223 21.46 7.19 15.11
C ALA A 223 21.08 5.68 15.18
N PRO A 224 19.79 5.29 15.23
CA PRO A 224 19.39 3.89 15.09
C PRO A 224 19.88 3.21 13.81
N LEU A 225 19.89 3.91 12.67
CA LEU A 225 20.36 3.36 11.40
C LEU A 225 21.88 3.12 11.42
N ILE A 226 22.63 4.01 12.06
CA ILE A 226 24.08 3.83 12.28
C ILE A 226 24.35 2.61 13.14
N GLU A 227 23.64 2.45 14.26
CA GLU A 227 23.79 1.27 15.13
C GLU A 227 23.46 -0.03 14.40
N LEU A 228 22.37 -0.06 13.63
CA LEU A 228 21.97 -1.22 12.84
C LEU A 228 22.98 -1.57 11.74
N SER A 229 23.69 -0.58 11.18
CA SER A 229 24.70 -0.83 10.15
C SER A 229 25.89 -1.64 10.64
N SER A 230 26.15 -1.66 11.96
CA SER A 230 27.34 -2.29 12.56
C SER A 230 28.69 -1.78 12.00
N LEU A 231 28.71 -0.61 11.35
CA LEU A 231 29.91 -0.01 10.73
C LEU A 231 30.72 0.88 11.68
N GLY A 232 30.22 1.10 12.90
CA GLY A 232 30.84 1.93 13.93
C GLY A 232 29.80 2.67 14.76
N ASN A 233 30.27 3.52 15.68
CA ASN A 233 29.40 4.42 16.44
C ASN A 233 29.08 5.70 15.64
N VAL A 234 28.13 6.49 16.15
CA VAL A 234 27.69 7.75 15.53
C VAL A 234 28.85 8.70 15.24
N LYS A 235 29.81 8.84 16.17
CA LYS A 235 30.93 9.77 16.01
C LYS A 235 31.86 9.35 14.88
N GLU A 236 32.16 8.05 14.77
CA GLU A 236 32.96 7.49 13.69
C GLU A 236 32.29 7.71 12.34
N ILE A 237 31.02 7.30 12.18
CA ILE A 237 30.30 7.49 10.91
C ILE A 237 30.24 8.97 10.52
N VAL A 238 29.88 9.86 11.44
CA VAL A 238 29.86 11.32 11.18
C VAL A 238 31.21 11.83 10.67
N SER A 239 32.33 11.33 11.22
CA SER A 239 33.67 11.72 10.79
C SER A 239 34.01 11.24 9.38
N GLU A 240 33.45 10.11 8.93
CA GLU A 240 33.61 9.61 7.57
C GLU A 240 33.02 10.60 6.55
N PHE A 241 31.89 11.22 6.86
CA PHE A 241 31.25 12.25 6.01
C PHE A 241 31.82 13.66 6.20
N GLY A 242 32.74 13.87 7.16
CA GLY A 242 33.35 15.17 7.44
C GLY A 242 32.48 16.10 8.27
N GLY A 243 31.47 15.57 8.97
CA GLY A 243 30.59 16.34 9.86
C GLY A 243 29.13 15.93 9.77
N VAL A 244 28.34 16.36 10.77
CA VAL A 244 26.91 16.00 10.88
C VAL A 244 26.13 16.56 9.70
N GLU A 245 26.44 17.79 9.27
CA GLU A 245 25.74 18.44 8.16
C GLU A 245 25.97 17.71 6.85
N ASN A 246 27.23 17.34 6.55
CA ASN A 246 27.56 16.58 5.36
C ASN A 246 26.92 15.18 5.35
N LEU A 247 26.82 14.53 6.52
CA LEU A 247 26.11 13.26 6.64
C LEU A 247 24.62 13.43 6.30
N LYS A 248 23.95 14.41 6.91
CA LYS A 248 22.53 14.71 6.64
C LYS A 248 22.29 15.03 5.17
N GLN A 249 23.09 15.94 4.62
CA GLN A 249 23.03 16.29 3.20
C GLN A 249 23.26 15.07 2.32
N SER A 250 24.19 14.18 2.68
CA SER A 250 24.45 12.96 1.91
C SER A 250 23.25 12.02 1.86
N VAL A 251 22.51 11.92 2.97
CA VAL A 251 21.28 11.12 3.06
C VAL A 251 20.12 11.80 2.32
N ASP A 252 20.01 13.12 2.38
CA ASP A 252 19.00 13.86 1.61
C ASP A 252 19.24 13.75 0.11
N ASP A 253 20.50 13.83 -0.33
CA ASP A 253 20.84 13.63 -1.74
C ASP A 253 20.57 12.19 -2.18
N LEU A 254 20.81 11.20 -1.31
CA LEU A 254 20.48 9.80 -1.59
C LEU A 254 18.97 9.65 -1.86
N GLN A 255 18.13 10.28 -1.02
CA GLN A 255 16.68 10.24 -1.23
C GLN A 255 16.27 10.87 -2.57
N ARG A 256 16.93 11.94 -3.01
CA ARG A 256 16.70 12.52 -4.35
C ARG A 256 17.17 11.60 -5.46
N GLU A 257 18.32 10.97 -5.29
CA GLU A 257 18.89 10.08 -6.30
C GLU A 257 18.01 8.86 -6.56
N ILE A 258 17.40 8.30 -5.50
CA ILE A 258 16.44 7.19 -5.59
C ILE A 258 15.29 7.51 -6.57
N TYR A 259 14.85 8.77 -6.63
CA TYR A 259 13.72 9.19 -7.46
C TYR A 259 14.13 9.97 -8.72
N LEU A 260 15.43 10.11 -9.03
CA LEU A 260 15.93 11.00 -10.08
C LEU A 260 15.52 10.60 -11.52
N ASN A 261 14.98 9.40 -11.74
CA ASN A 261 14.40 8.97 -13.02
C ASN A 261 13.31 7.94 -12.80
#